data_AF-X1ZKN2-F1
#
_entry.id   AF-X1ZKN2-F1
#
_cell.length_a   1.000
_cell.length_b   1.000
_cell.length_c   1.000
_cell.angle_alpha   90.00
_cell.angle_beta   90.00
_cell.angle_gamma   90.00
#
_symmetry.space_group_name_H-M   'P 1'
#
loop_
_entity.id
_entity.type
_entity.pdbx_description
1 polymer ?
#
loop_
_entity_poly.entity_id
_entity_poly.type
_entity_poly.pdbx_seq_one_letter_code
_entity_poly.pdbx_strand_id
1 'polypeptide(L)'
;MHLDLYKDIHFSLISNIASYTKTYRCIRCGKYFKTHKQVNRHLRTCGSAVRLIYPGGIYSPAKSIFEEVKEYLGMEFSKGDSVYPYRNTYDFECMFKYNDVPLRSENTEWAAKHIPMSVSLCSNVESFTEPKCFLSERHDTDATALIHSMIKYMLDIQEEASRLLHEKYSAVLDRLDMELCAVNHDSNKKLASFLKSLKAKFDRFLSEMIVVGFNSGKYDLNVIKKQLFGAFAALNEKVIFVVRKNNNYVCIKTDNLKILDIVNYLAPGFSYAKYLKAFNCSVMKGYFPYEWLDSYDKLAETSLPPKSAFYSTLTKTGISDEEYNYCKDVWEKNGMSTFSDFLIWYNNLDTQPFLEAIDKQMKFYTDR
;
A
#
# COMPACT_ATOMS: atom_id res chain seq x y z
N MET A 1 29.12 28.59 10.80
CA MET A 1 30.49 28.14 11.13
C MET A 1 30.92 27.17 10.05
N HIS A 2 32.07 27.40 9.40
CA HIS A 2 32.59 26.53 8.34
C HIS A 2 33.83 25.82 8.88
N LEU A 3 33.85 24.50 8.79
CA LEU A 3 34.94 23.66 9.28
C LEU A 3 35.49 22.83 8.12
N ASP A 4 36.80 22.70 8.05
CA ASP A 4 37.50 21.76 7.19
C ASP A 4 37.97 20.56 8.03
N LEU A 5 37.80 19.34 7.54
CA LEU A 5 38.34 18.15 8.20
C LEU A 5 39.71 17.84 7.58
N TYR A 6 40.77 18.30 8.24
CA TYR A 6 42.13 18.10 7.78
C TYR A 6 42.61 16.68 8.14
N LYS A 7 43.00 15.92 7.11
CA LYS A 7 43.52 14.54 7.21
C LYS A 7 42.62 13.55 7.98
N ASP A 8 41.31 13.78 7.98
CA ASP A 8 40.30 12.94 8.65
C ASP A 8 40.41 12.84 10.18
N ILE A 9 41.20 13.72 10.82
CA ILE A 9 41.48 13.67 12.28
C ILE A 9 41.33 15.00 13.01
N HIS A 10 41.34 16.16 12.32
CA HIS A 10 41.22 17.45 12.98
C HIS A 10 40.33 18.43 12.22
N PHE A 11 39.41 19.10 12.93
CA PHE A 11 38.62 20.18 12.37
C PHE A 11 39.36 21.52 12.45
N SER A 12 39.61 22.12 11.29
CA SER A 12 40.16 23.47 11.16
C SER A 12 39.03 24.47 10.88
N LEU A 13 39.02 25.59 11.62
CA LEU A 13 38.05 26.65 11.37
C LEU A 13 38.39 27.39 10.07
N ILE A 14 37.45 27.39 9.13
CA ILE A 14 37.56 28.22 7.93
C ILE A 14 37.08 29.62 8.29
N SER A 15 38.02 30.51 8.59
CA SER A 15 37.75 31.92 8.91
C SER A 15 37.29 32.73 7.71
N ASN A 16 37.73 32.36 6.49
CA ASN A 16 37.33 33.00 5.25
C ASN A 16 37.04 31.97 4.15
N ILE A 17 35.75 31.64 3.98
CA ILE A 17 35.30 30.68 2.96
C ILE A 17 35.57 31.17 1.52
N ALA A 18 35.63 32.49 1.31
CA ALA A 18 35.88 33.10 0.01
C ALA A 18 37.28 32.80 -0.53
N SER A 19 38.25 32.76 0.38
CA SER A 19 39.63 32.38 0.06
C SER A 19 39.82 30.87 0.00
N TYR A 20 39.07 30.11 0.81
CA TYR A 20 39.20 28.66 0.93
C TYR A 20 38.64 27.90 -0.29
N THR A 21 37.51 28.33 -0.86
CA THR A 21 36.94 27.70 -2.06
C THR A 21 36.46 28.71 -3.11
N LYS A 22 36.74 28.41 -4.38
CA LYS A 22 36.28 29.18 -5.55
C LYS A 22 34.97 28.63 -6.15
N THR A 23 34.42 27.56 -5.58
CA THR A 23 33.20 26.91 -6.06
C THR A 23 32.29 26.55 -4.88
N TYR A 24 31.02 26.95 -4.97
CA TYR A 24 30.04 26.84 -3.90
C TYR A 24 28.89 25.95 -4.33
N ARG A 25 28.65 24.86 -3.60
CA ARG A 25 27.54 23.94 -3.88
C ARG A 25 26.31 24.33 -3.04
N CYS A 26 25.14 24.42 -3.67
CA CYS A 26 23.88 24.53 -2.95
C CYS A 26 23.61 23.21 -2.21
N ILE A 27 23.47 23.29 -0.89
CA ILE A 27 23.16 22.12 -0.05
C ILE A 27 21.79 21.48 -0.36
N ARG A 28 20.87 22.19 -1.04
CA ARG A 28 19.51 21.71 -1.31
C ARG A 28 19.35 21.00 -2.65
N CYS A 29 19.92 21.56 -3.71
CA CYS A 29 19.73 21.05 -5.09
C CYS A 29 21.04 20.58 -5.74
N GLY A 30 22.17 20.73 -5.07
CA GLY A 30 23.48 20.32 -5.59
C GLY A 30 24.07 21.21 -6.69
N LYS A 31 23.38 22.29 -7.14
CA LYS A 31 23.94 23.22 -8.15
C LYS A 31 25.17 23.96 -7.63
N TYR A 32 26.14 24.17 -8.51
CA TYR A 32 27.38 24.89 -8.21
C TYR A 32 27.32 26.36 -8.65
N PHE A 33 27.98 27.23 -7.87
CA PHE A 33 28.04 28.67 -8.06
C PHE A 33 29.47 29.16 -7.90
N LYS A 34 29.82 30.26 -8.57
CA LYS A 34 31.18 30.82 -8.55
C LYS A 34 31.50 31.65 -7.31
N THR A 35 30.47 32.12 -6.61
CA THR A 35 30.64 32.98 -5.43
C THR A 35 29.67 32.63 -4.31
N HIS A 36 30.08 32.90 -3.08
CA HIS A 36 29.24 32.74 -1.89
C HIS A 36 27.94 33.58 -1.98
N LYS A 37 28.01 34.77 -2.58
CA LYS A 37 26.83 35.64 -2.79
C LYS A 37 25.79 35.01 -3.72
N GLN A 38 26.23 34.33 -4.77
CA GLN A 38 25.35 33.65 -5.71
C GLN A 38 24.66 32.43 -5.07
N VAL A 39 25.39 31.60 -4.31
CA VAL A 39 24.76 30.47 -3.62
C VAL A 39 23.77 30.93 -2.56
N ASN A 40 24.05 32.00 -1.80
CA ASN A 40 23.12 32.55 -0.82
C ASN A 40 21.86 33.17 -1.45
N ARG A 41 22.02 33.87 -2.58
CA ARG A 41 20.87 34.36 -3.35
C ARG A 41 20.01 33.20 -3.83
N HIS A 42 20.64 32.15 -4.35
CA HIS A 42 19.96 30.95 -4.80
C HIS A 42 19.27 30.20 -3.65
N LEU A 43 19.91 30.06 -2.48
CA LEU A 43 19.33 29.38 -1.31
C LEU A 43 18.00 30.00 -0.86
N ARG A 44 17.79 31.30 -1.07
CA ARG A 44 16.52 31.98 -0.75
C ARG A 44 15.37 31.56 -1.67
N THR A 45 15.66 31.22 -2.93
CA THR A 45 14.66 30.89 -3.96
C THR A 45 14.72 29.44 -4.42
N CYS A 46 15.63 28.64 -3.86
CA CYS A 46 15.84 27.24 -4.22
C CYS A 46 14.56 26.42 -3.99
N GLY A 47 13.90 26.02 -5.08
CA GLY A 47 12.64 25.28 -5.07
C GLY A 47 12.72 23.87 -4.49
N SER A 48 13.94 23.36 -4.24
CA SER A 48 14.16 22.07 -3.57
C SER A 48 14.00 22.15 -2.04
N ALA A 49 13.70 23.33 -1.48
CA ALA A 49 13.34 23.46 -0.08
C ALA A 49 11.88 23.05 0.14
N VAL A 50 11.63 22.17 1.10
CA VAL A 50 10.28 21.98 1.66
C VAL A 50 9.83 23.33 2.24
N ARG A 51 8.87 23.97 1.59
CA ARG A 51 8.26 25.24 2.04
C ARG A 51 7.08 25.04 3.00
N LEU A 52 6.85 23.83 3.48
CA LEU A 52 5.83 23.55 4.48
C LEU A 52 6.41 23.84 5.87
N ILE A 53 6.45 25.12 6.21
CA ILE A 53 6.57 25.55 7.60
C ILE A 53 5.16 25.52 8.17
N TYR A 54 4.92 24.70 9.18
CA TYR A 54 3.62 24.67 9.86
C TYR A 54 3.35 26.07 10.44
N PRO A 55 2.30 26.77 9.99
CA PRO A 55 2.09 28.19 10.32
C PRO A 55 1.67 28.43 11.78
N GLY A 56 1.53 27.36 12.59
CA GLY A 56 0.83 27.41 13.87
C GLY A 56 -0.69 27.40 13.68
N GLY A 57 -1.42 27.06 14.74
CA GLY A 57 -2.89 27.05 14.77
C GLY A 57 -3.48 25.88 15.55
N ILE A 58 -4.77 25.98 15.91
CA ILE A 58 -5.53 24.84 16.42
C ILE A 58 -5.89 23.97 15.20
N TYR A 59 -5.47 22.70 15.21
CA TYR A 59 -5.91 21.75 14.19
C TYR A 59 -7.44 21.58 14.31
N SER A 60 -8.15 22.00 13.28
CA SER A 60 -9.56 21.66 13.10
C SER A 60 -9.64 20.59 12.01
N PRO A 61 -10.35 19.48 12.24
CA PRO A 61 -10.56 18.48 11.20
C PRO A 61 -11.17 19.13 9.96
N ALA A 62 -10.68 18.75 8.78
CA ALA A 62 -11.35 19.14 7.54
C ALA A 62 -12.73 18.50 7.52
N LYS A 63 -13.73 19.24 7.01
CA LYS A 63 -15.08 18.71 6.78
C LYS A 63 -14.99 17.50 5.86
N SER A 64 -15.77 16.46 6.16
CA SER A 64 -15.96 15.34 5.26
C SER A 64 -16.70 15.80 4.00
N ILE A 65 -16.62 15.03 2.92
CA ILE A 65 -17.32 15.38 1.69
C ILE A 65 -18.85 15.38 1.88
N PHE A 66 -19.38 14.52 2.75
CA PHE A 66 -20.81 14.51 3.09
C PHE A 66 -21.23 15.74 3.90
N GLU A 67 -20.36 16.24 4.78
CA GLU A 67 -20.62 17.50 5.49
C GLU A 67 -20.61 18.70 4.53
N GLU A 68 -19.66 18.75 3.59
CA GLU A 68 -19.63 19.79 2.54
C GLU A 68 -20.91 19.75 1.68
N VAL A 69 -21.35 18.56 1.26
CA VAL A 69 -22.57 18.38 0.46
C VAL A 69 -23.82 18.70 1.26
N LYS A 70 -23.92 18.26 2.52
CA LYS A 70 -25.05 18.56 3.42
C LYS A 70 -25.22 20.05 3.63
N GLU A 71 -24.13 20.76 3.93
CA GLU A 71 -24.16 22.20 4.17
C GLU A 71 -24.65 22.98 2.94
N TYR A 72 -24.31 22.52 1.73
CA TYR A 72 -24.71 23.18 0.50
C TYR A 72 -26.13 22.80 0.02
N LEU A 73 -26.45 21.51 0.01
CA LEU A 73 -27.72 20.99 -0.53
C LEU A 73 -28.85 20.85 0.50
N GLY A 74 -28.52 20.88 1.80
CA GLY A 74 -29.48 20.56 2.86
C GLY A 74 -29.92 19.09 2.90
N MET A 75 -29.18 18.19 2.23
CA MET A 75 -29.47 16.76 2.25
C MET A 75 -28.97 16.11 3.53
N GLU A 76 -29.81 15.28 4.14
CA GLU A 76 -29.45 14.51 5.34
C GLU A 76 -28.79 13.19 4.96
N PHE A 77 -27.74 12.85 5.70
CA PHE A 77 -26.99 11.60 5.55
C PHE A 77 -26.96 10.86 6.89
N SER A 78 -26.98 9.54 6.83
CA SER A 78 -26.80 8.70 8.02
C SER A 78 -25.37 8.82 8.55
N LYS A 79 -25.17 8.52 9.84
CA LYS A 79 -23.82 8.50 10.45
C LYS A 79 -22.85 7.59 9.67
N GLY A 80 -23.36 6.47 9.16
CA GLY A 80 -22.59 5.49 8.39
C GLY A 80 -22.17 5.96 7.00
N ASP A 81 -22.84 6.95 6.41
CA ASP A 81 -22.49 7.42 5.05
C ASP A 81 -21.13 8.13 5.03
N SER A 82 -20.73 8.74 6.14
CA SER A 82 -19.41 9.36 6.31
C SER A 82 -18.23 8.36 6.30
N VAL A 83 -18.54 7.06 6.42
CA VAL A 83 -17.56 5.97 6.46
C VAL A 83 -17.55 5.27 5.11
N TYR A 84 -16.38 5.18 4.49
CA TYR A 84 -16.25 4.51 3.20
C TYR A 84 -16.58 3.00 3.35
N PRO A 85 -17.54 2.45 2.59
CA PRO A 85 -18.06 1.11 2.86
C PRO A 85 -17.17 0.01 2.30
N TYR A 86 -16.50 0.22 1.17
CA TYR A 86 -15.78 -0.83 0.46
C TYR A 86 -14.29 -0.86 0.75
N ARG A 87 -13.69 -2.04 0.74
CA ARG A 87 -12.23 -2.21 0.87
C ARG A 87 -11.80 -3.55 0.33
N ASN A 88 -10.54 -3.59 -0.09
CA ASN A 88 -9.84 -4.78 -0.52
C ASN A 88 -8.64 -5.04 0.41
N THR A 89 -8.40 -6.30 0.74
CA THR A 89 -7.22 -6.76 1.47
C THR A 89 -6.39 -7.67 0.60
N TYR A 90 -5.07 -7.68 0.80
CA TYR A 90 -4.19 -8.57 0.06
C TYR A 90 -3.05 -9.09 0.93
N ASP A 91 -2.52 -10.23 0.54
CA ASP A 91 -1.36 -10.86 1.15
C ASP A 91 -0.53 -11.63 0.10
N PHE A 92 0.78 -11.73 0.29
CA PHE A 92 1.72 -12.34 -0.66
C PHE A 92 2.48 -13.50 -0.03
N GLU A 93 2.69 -14.55 -0.82
CA GLU A 93 3.73 -15.53 -0.53
C GLU A 93 4.92 -15.36 -1.47
N CYS A 94 6.13 -15.49 -0.91
CA CYS A 94 7.38 -15.29 -1.64
C CYS A 94 8.26 -16.54 -1.61
N MET A 95 8.90 -16.81 -2.74
CA MET A 95 10.06 -17.69 -2.87
C MET A 95 11.33 -16.93 -2.48
N PHE A 96 12.30 -17.62 -1.88
CA PHE A 96 13.62 -17.07 -1.56
C PHE A 96 14.69 -17.60 -2.51
N LYS A 97 15.35 -16.71 -3.26
CA LYS A 97 16.52 -17.04 -4.08
C LYS A 97 17.80 -16.60 -3.38
N TYR A 98 18.63 -17.59 -3.03
CA TYR A 98 19.92 -17.38 -2.37
C TYR A 98 21.09 -17.20 -3.35
N ASN A 99 20.98 -17.72 -4.57
CA ASN A 99 22.08 -17.78 -5.54
C ASN A 99 22.24 -16.52 -6.41
N ASP A 100 21.26 -15.61 -6.40
CA ASP A 100 21.21 -14.37 -7.21
C ASP A 100 21.12 -13.14 -6.30
N VAL A 101 22.03 -13.07 -5.33
CA VAL A 101 22.14 -11.94 -4.39
C VAL A 101 23.41 -11.11 -4.68
N PRO A 102 23.36 -9.77 -4.49
CA PRO A 102 24.54 -8.93 -4.69
C PRO A 102 25.71 -9.35 -3.79
N LEU A 103 26.93 -9.05 -4.23
CA LEU A 103 28.12 -9.31 -3.43
C LEU A 103 28.05 -8.62 -2.07
N ARG A 104 28.48 -9.35 -1.04
CA ARG A 104 28.63 -8.82 0.32
C ARG A 104 29.54 -7.57 0.29
N SER A 105 29.14 -6.56 1.06
CA SER A 105 29.99 -5.40 1.38
C SER A 105 30.53 -5.52 2.80
N GLU A 106 31.42 -4.63 3.23
CA GLU A 106 32.02 -4.66 4.57
C GLU A 106 30.97 -4.75 5.71
N ASN A 107 29.84 -4.04 5.56
CA ASN A 107 28.82 -3.91 6.61
C ASN A 107 27.45 -4.51 6.24
N THR A 108 27.29 -5.07 5.03
CA THR A 108 25.98 -5.56 4.55
C THR A 108 26.15 -6.89 3.86
N GLU A 109 25.41 -7.89 4.35
CA GLU A 109 25.25 -9.21 3.74
C GLU A 109 23.84 -9.33 3.16
N TRP A 110 23.75 -9.84 1.94
CA TRP A 110 22.48 -10.11 1.28
C TRP A 110 22.10 -11.57 1.52
N ALA A 111 21.06 -11.79 2.33
CA ALA A 111 20.64 -13.14 2.70
C ALA A 111 19.90 -13.86 1.56
N ALA A 112 18.86 -13.23 1.00
CA ALA A 112 18.07 -13.78 -0.08
C ALA A 112 17.37 -12.68 -0.88
N LYS A 113 17.06 -12.98 -2.14
CA LYS A 113 16.15 -12.19 -2.98
C LYS A 113 14.76 -12.81 -2.90
N HIS A 114 13.78 -12.00 -2.50
CA HIS A 114 12.39 -12.44 -2.34
C HIS A 114 11.66 -12.20 -3.66
N ILE A 115 11.00 -13.24 -4.17
CA ILE A 115 10.24 -13.18 -5.43
C ILE A 115 8.81 -13.60 -5.13
N PRO A 116 7.81 -12.76 -5.41
CA PRO A 116 6.41 -13.13 -5.26
C PRO A 116 6.08 -14.41 -6.02
N MET A 117 5.38 -15.32 -5.35
CA MET A 117 4.90 -16.59 -5.89
C MET A 117 3.38 -16.58 -6.02
N SER A 118 2.71 -15.94 -5.07
CA SER A 118 1.27 -15.74 -5.11
C SER A 118 0.88 -14.42 -4.49
N VAL A 119 -0.34 -13.99 -4.83
CA VAL A 119 -1.02 -12.92 -4.12
C VAL A 119 -2.49 -13.28 -3.98
N SER A 120 -2.97 -13.28 -2.75
CA SER A 120 -4.39 -13.44 -2.44
C SER A 120 -5.02 -12.08 -2.22
N LEU A 121 -6.25 -11.91 -2.67
CA LEU A 121 -7.06 -10.72 -2.44
C LEU A 121 -8.45 -11.11 -1.92
N CYS A 122 -9.00 -10.32 -1.01
CA CYS A 122 -10.37 -10.48 -0.53
C CYS A 122 -11.02 -9.10 -0.34
N SER A 123 -12.28 -8.96 -0.75
CA SER A 123 -13.03 -7.71 -0.75
C SER A 123 -14.40 -7.88 -0.09
N ASN A 124 -14.98 -6.79 0.39
CA ASN A 124 -16.36 -6.78 0.89
C ASN A 124 -17.37 -6.23 -0.13
N VAL A 125 -16.97 -6.14 -1.41
CA VAL A 125 -17.86 -5.82 -2.53
C VAL A 125 -18.64 -7.07 -2.95
N GLU A 126 -19.95 -6.96 -3.16
CA GLU A 126 -20.89 -8.08 -3.27
C GLU A 126 -20.46 -9.18 -4.28
N SER A 127 -19.97 -8.81 -5.46
CA SER A 127 -19.51 -9.76 -6.49
C SER A 127 -18.07 -10.27 -6.31
N PHE A 128 -17.38 -9.86 -5.24
CA PHE A 128 -15.95 -10.11 -4.99
C PHE A 128 -15.67 -10.52 -3.54
N THR A 129 -16.64 -11.16 -2.89
CA THR A 129 -16.56 -11.55 -1.47
C THR A 129 -15.66 -12.75 -1.22
N GLU A 130 -15.54 -13.66 -2.20
CA GLU A 130 -14.68 -14.82 -2.09
C GLU A 130 -13.20 -14.46 -2.34
N PRO A 131 -12.26 -14.97 -1.51
CA PRO A 131 -10.84 -14.77 -1.75
C PRO A 131 -10.39 -15.29 -3.12
N LYS A 132 -9.61 -14.48 -3.84
CA LYS A 132 -9.00 -14.85 -5.12
C LYS A 132 -7.49 -14.78 -5.02
N CYS A 133 -6.85 -15.91 -5.25
CA CYS A 133 -5.39 -16.03 -5.30
C CYS A 133 -4.91 -16.11 -6.75
N PHE A 134 -3.89 -15.33 -7.07
CA PHE A 134 -3.14 -15.40 -8.31
C PHE A 134 -1.78 -16.02 -8.05
N LEU A 135 -1.31 -16.85 -8.98
CA LEU A 135 0.01 -17.48 -8.93
C LEU A 135 0.92 -16.87 -9.99
N SER A 136 2.21 -16.76 -9.69
CA SER A 136 3.21 -16.44 -10.70
C SER A 136 3.38 -17.61 -11.66
N GLU A 137 3.41 -17.31 -12.94
CA GLU A 137 3.70 -18.30 -13.97
C GLU A 137 5.20 -18.64 -14.01
N ARG A 138 5.55 -19.84 -14.50
CA ARG A 138 6.96 -20.29 -14.62
C ARG A 138 7.86 -19.31 -15.38
N HIS A 139 7.29 -18.58 -16.34
CA HIS A 139 8.02 -17.60 -17.16
C HIS A 139 8.03 -16.19 -16.56
N ASP A 140 7.24 -15.93 -15.51
CA ASP A 140 7.12 -14.63 -14.83
C ASP A 140 8.22 -14.44 -13.78
N THR A 141 9.47 -14.47 -14.24
CA THR A 141 10.65 -14.55 -13.35
C THR A 141 10.85 -13.36 -12.43
N ASP A 142 10.16 -12.24 -12.66
CA ASP A 142 10.21 -11.03 -11.85
C ASP A 142 8.85 -10.59 -11.30
N ALA A 143 7.83 -11.45 -11.37
CA ALA A 143 6.46 -11.21 -10.91
C ALA A 143 5.70 -10.10 -11.67
N THR A 144 6.13 -9.68 -12.86
CA THR A 144 5.44 -8.64 -13.65
C THR A 144 4.01 -9.05 -14.00
N ALA A 145 3.78 -10.27 -14.47
CA ALA A 145 2.45 -10.75 -14.85
C ALA A 145 1.54 -10.94 -13.62
N LEU A 146 2.10 -11.42 -12.51
CA LEU A 146 1.40 -11.55 -11.23
C LEU A 146 0.91 -10.19 -10.73
N ILE A 147 1.80 -9.19 -10.65
CA ILE A 147 1.45 -7.86 -10.16
C ILE A 147 0.49 -7.15 -11.12
N HIS A 148 0.64 -7.35 -12.43
CA HIS A 148 -0.35 -6.84 -13.39
C HIS A 148 -1.75 -7.45 -13.15
N SER A 149 -1.84 -8.76 -12.92
CA SER A 149 -3.10 -9.45 -12.64
C SER A 149 -3.74 -8.98 -11.33
N MET A 150 -2.92 -8.78 -10.29
CA MET A 150 -3.34 -8.20 -9.02
C MET A 150 -3.96 -6.81 -9.20
N ILE A 151 -3.25 -5.88 -9.85
CA ILE A 151 -3.75 -4.51 -10.02
C ILE A 151 -4.98 -4.48 -10.93
N LYS A 152 -4.99 -5.28 -11.99
CA LYS A 152 -6.18 -5.44 -12.84
C LYS A 152 -7.39 -5.87 -12.01
N TYR A 153 -7.24 -6.91 -11.19
CA TYR A 153 -8.33 -7.40 -10.36
C TYR A 153 -8.76 -6.38 -9.30
N MET A 154 -7.82 -5.62 -8.72
CA MET A 154 -8.16 -4.49 -7.83
C MET A 154 -9.01 -3.42 -8.53
N LEU A 155 -8.72 -3.13 -9.80
CA LEU A 155 -9.51 -2.19 -10.61
C LEU A 155 -10.88 -2.76 -10.98
N ASP A 156 -10.97 -4.06 -11.30
CA ASP A 156 -12.25 -4.73 -11.57
C ASP A 156 -13.17 -4.64 -10.31
N ILE A 157 -12.61 -4.84 -9.09
CA ILE A 157 -13.35 -4.67 -7.83
C ILE A 157 -13.73 -3.20 -7.62
N GLN A 158 -12.82 -2.28 -7.93
CA GLN A 158 -13.06 -0.83 -7.79
C GLN A 158 -14.19 -0.34 -8.69
N GLU A 159 -14.25 -0.81 -9.93
CA GLU A 159 -15.31 -0.46 -10.87
C GLU A 159 -16.69 -0.84 -10.34
N GLU A 160 -16.82 -2.06 -9.78
CA GLU A 160 -18.09 -2.51 -9.19
C GLU A 160 -18.44 -1.73 -7.91
N ALA A 161 -17.47 -1.49 -7.03
CA ALA A 161 -17.68 -0.64 -5.85
C ALA A 161 -18.13 0.77 -6.23
N SER A 162 -17.49 1.34 -7.25
CA SER A 162 -17.83 2.65 -7.80
C SER A 162 -19.24 2.65 -8.35
N ARG A 163 -19.61 1.65 -9.16
CA ARG A 163 -20.97 1.50 -9.72
C ARG A 163 -22.02 1.49 -8.61
N LEU A 164 -21.84 0.66 -7.58
CA LEU A 164 -22.76 0.55 -6.44
C LEU A 164 -22.90 1.87 -5.67
N LEU A 165 -21.79 2.60 -5.49
CA LEU A 165 -21.79 3.90 -4.80
C LEU A 165 -22.45 4.99 -5.64
N HIS A 166 -22.20 5.05 -6.95
CA HIS A 166 -22.85 6.01 -7.84
C HIS A 166 -24.36 5.75 -7.95
N GLU A 167 -24.78 4.48 -7.94
CA GLU A 167 -26.19 4.11 -7.90
C GLU A 167 -26.84 4.59 -6.59
N LYS A 168 -26.23 4.27 -5.44
CA LYS A 168 -26.70 4.67 -4.10
C LYS A 168 -26.84 6.19 -3.95
N TYR A 169 -25.91 6.97 -4.49
CA TYR A 169 -25.86 8.43 -4.31
C TYR A 169 -26.20 9.22 -5.59
N SER A 170 -26.87 8.60 -6.56
CA SER A 170 -27.31 9.21 -7.82
C SER A 170 -28.10 10.50 -7.60
N ALA A 171 -29.06 10.50 -6.68
CA ALA A 171 -29.86 11.69 -6.34
C ALA A 171 -29.02 12.89 -5.87
N VAL A 172 -27.88 12.65 -5.21
CA VAL A 172 -26.96 13.72 -4.79
C VAL A 172 -26.23 14.30 -6.00
N LEU A 173 -25.76 13.45 -6.90
CA LEU A 173 -25.07 13.86 -8.13
C LEU A 173 -26.00 14.65 -9.04
N ASP A 174 -27.23 14.16 -9.26
CA ASP A 174 -28.26 14.83 -10.04
C ASP A 174 -28.55 16.22 -9.48
N ARG A 175 -28.65 16.34 -8.15
CA ARG A 175 -28.89 17.63 -7.52
C ARG A 175 -27.71 18.59 -7.70
N LEU A 176 -26.47 18.12 -7.56
CA LEU A 176 -25.28 18.95 -7.84
C LEU A 176 -25.24 19.42 -9.30
N ASP A 177 -25.64 18.57 -10.25
CA ASP A 177 -25.71 18.94 -11.67
C ASP A 177 -26.82 19.94 -11.97
N MET A 178 -27.98 19.80 -11.34
CA MET A 178 -29.07 20.79 -11.43
C MET A 178 -28.62 22.16 -10.91
N GLU A 179 -27.98 22.20 -9.73
CA GLU A 179 -27.44 23.44 -9.15
C GLU A 179 -26.37 24.05 -10.05
N LEU A 180 -25.49 23.23 -10.63
CA LEU A 180 -24.45 23.70 -11.54
C LEU A 180 -25.02 24.27 -12.85
N CYS A 181 -26.04 23.64 -13.43
CA CYS A 181 -26.74 24.12 -14.62
C CYS A 181 -27.50 25.43 -14.37
N ALA A 182 -28.04 25.61 -13.16
CA ALA A 182 -28.73 26.84 -12.78
C ALA A 182 -27.78 28.05 -12.63
N VAL A 183 -26.47 27.82 -12.43
CA VAL A 183 -25.50 28.91 -12.37
C VAL A 183 -25.25 29.47 -13.77
N ASN A 184 -25.75 30.68 -14.01
CA ASN A 184 -25.39 31.44 -15.21
C ASN A 184 -23.88 31.80 -15.16
N HIS A 185 -23.09 31.10 -15.99
CA HIS A 185 -21.62 31.10 -15.99
C HIS A 185 -20.99 32.50 -16.08
N ASP A 186 -21.68 33.48 -16.66
CA ASP A 186 -21.17 34.85 -16.80
C ASP A 186 -21.37 35.71 -15.55
N SER A 187 -22.36 35.39 -14.71
CA SER A 187 -22.73 36.20 -13.55
C SER A 187 -22.08 35.74 -12.23
N ASN A 188 -21.80 34.43 -12.07
CA ASN A 188 -21.23 33.91 -10.81
C ASN A 188 -20.21 32.77 -11.01
N LYS A 189 -19.05 33.11 -11.61
CA LYS A 189 -17.93 32.19 -11.87
C LYS A 189 -17.40 31.49 -10.61
N LYS A 190 -17.46 32.14 -9.44
CA LYS A 190 -16.99 31.58 -8.17
C LYS A 190 -17.86 30.41 -7.72
N LEU A 191 -19.19 30.59 -7.74
CA LEU A 191 -20.13 29.53 -7.37
C LEU A 191 -20.04 28.35 -8.32
N ALA A 192 -19.97 28.61 -9.63
CA ALA A 192 -19.78 27.55 -10.63
C ALA A 192 -18.49 26.74 -10.39
N SER A 193 -17.38 27.41 -10.08
CA SER A 193 -16.11 26.73 -9.77
C SER A 193 -16.19 25.91 -8.49
N PHE A 194 -16.89 26.42 -7.46
CA PHE A 194 -17.10 25.71 -6.21
C PHE A 194 -17.92 24.43 -6.45
N LEU A 195 -19.07 24.53 -7.12
CA LEU A 195 -19.94 23.38 -7.44
C LEU A 195 -19.22 22.32 -8.28
N LYS A 196 -18.45 22.73 -9.30
CA LYS A 196 -17.60 21.81 -10.08
C LYS A 196 -16.60 21.08 -9.18
N SER A 197 -15.96 21.80 -8.25
CA SER A 197 -15.04 21.19 -7.30
C SER A 197 -15.75 20.25 -6.32
N LEU A 198 -16.94 20.62 -5.82
CA LEU A 198 -17.70 19.83 -4.86
C LEU A 198 -18.16 18.51 -5.51
N LYS A 199 -18.75 18.58 -6.71
CA LYS A 199 -19.12 17.40 -7.49
C LYS A 199 -17.91 16.52 -7.77
N ALA A 200 -16.81 17.07 -8.24
CA ALA A 200 -15.59 16.28 -8.53
C ALA A 200 -15.00 15.62 -7.28
N LYS A 201 -15.06 16.28 -6.11
CA LYS A 201 -14.62 15.65 -4.85
C LYS A 201 -15.53 14.50 -4.44
N PHE A 202 -16.86 14.66 -4.60
CA PHE A 202 -17.84 13.63 -4.26
C PHE A 202 -17.73 12.44 -5.20
N ASP A 203 -17.71 12.67 -6.50
CA ASP A 203 -17.47 11.66 -7.55
C ASP A 203 -16.19 10.85 -7.31
N ARG A 204 -15.09 11.53 -6.94
CA ARG A 204 -13.85 10.86 -6.55
C ARG A 204 -13.96 10.03 -5.27
N PHE A 205 -14.75 10.47 -4.28
CA PHE A 205 -15.02 9.66 -3.11
C PHE A 205 -15.76 8.38 -3.50
N LEU A 206 -16.74 8.47 -4.40
CA LEU A 206 -17.49 7.31 -4.88
C LEU A 206 -16.64 6.36 -5.74
N SER A 207 -15.65 6.89 -6.45
CA SER A 207 -14.78 6.11 -7.34
C SER A 207 -13.56 5.48 -6.66
N GLU A 208 -13.13 5.95 -5.49
CA GLU A 208 -11.87 5.50 -4.86
C GLU A 208 -12.01 4.15 -4.14
N MET A 209 -11.25 3.12 -4.52
CA MET A 209 -11.13 1.89 -3.74
C MET A 209 -10.01 1.98 -2.70
N ILE A 210 -10.34 1.64 -1.45
CA ILE A 210 -9.35 1.48 -0.37
C ILE A 210 -8.77 0.07 -0.43
N VAL A 211 -7.44 -0.02 -0.50
CA VAL A 211 -6.71 -1.29 -0.49
C VAL A 211 -5.82 -1.31 0.74
N VAL A 212 -5.88 -2.37 1.54
CA VAL A 212 -5.20 -2.45 2.84
C VAL A 212 -4.35 -3.71 2.91
N GLY A 213 -3.05 -3.56 3.18
CA GLY A 213 -2.15 -4.67 3.51
C GLY A 213 -1.78 -4.68 5.00
N PHE A 214 -1.21 -5.80 5.47
CA PHE A 214 -0.68 -5.92 6.83
C PHE A 214 0.85 -5.85 6.82
N ASN A 215 1.42 -4.79 7.37
CA ASN A 215 2.88 -4.54 7.36
C ASN A 215 3.46 -4.45 5.93
N SER A 216 2.59 -4.19 4.95
CA SER A 216 2.92 -4.18 3.54
C SER A 216 3.80 -3.00 3.16
N GLY A 217 3.72 -1.89 3.89
CA GLY A 217 4.56 -0.72 3.68
C GLY A 217 6.04 -1.01 3.85
N LYS A 218 6.38 -1.91 4.79
CA LYS A 218 7.76 -2.31 5.06
C LYS A 218 8.20 -3.51 4.24
N TYR A 219 7.32 -4.47 3.99
CA TYR A 219 7.66 -5.72 3.34
C TYR A 219 7.13 -5.79 1.91
N ASP A 220 5.84 -6.10 1.72
CA ASP A 220 5.27 -6.42 0.40
C ASP A 220 5.51 -5.34 -0.65
N LEU A 221 5.19 -4.08 -0.33
CA LEU A 221 5.38 -2.96 -1.24
C LEU A 221 6.86 -2.75 -1.59
N ASN A 222 7.80 -3.11 -0.72
CA ASN A 222 9.22 -3.08 -1.06
C ASN A 222 9.64 -4.22 -2.00
N VAL A 223 9.02 -5.39 -1.88
CA VAL A 223 9.23 -6.52 -2.79
C VAL A 223 8.70 -6.18 -4.18
N ILE A 224 7.49 -5.62 -4.28
CA ILE A 224 6.78 -5.47 -5.56
C ILE A 224 6.93 -4.10 -6.23
N LYS A 225 7.49 -3.07 -5.56
CA LYS A 225 7.46 -1.67 -6.05
C LYS A 225 7.89 -1.51 -7.51
N LYS A 226 8.88 -2.25 -7.98
CA LYS A 226 9.38 -2.11 -9.36
C LYS A 226 8.29 -2.48 -10.37
N GLN A 227 7.65 -3.63 -10.17
CA GLN A 227 6.57 -4.14 -11.02
C GLN A 227 5.27 -3.37 -10.78
N LEU A 228 5.00 -2.94 -9.54
CA LEU A 228 3.80 -2.20 -9.16
C LEU A 228 3.62 -0.92 -9.97
N PHE A 229 4.66 -0.07 -10.05
CA PHE A 229 4.58 1.16 -10.86
C PHE A 229 4.52 0.86 -12.37
N GLY A 230 5.10 -0.24 -12.81
CA GLY A 230 4.95 -0.72 -14.20
C GLY A 230 3.51 -1.15 -14.50
N ALA A 231 2.87 -1.88 -13.60
CA ALA A 231 1.48 -2.31 -13.72
C ALA A 231 0.52 -1.12 -13.74
N PHE A 232 0.73 -0.12 -12.86
CA PHE A 232 -0.05 1.12 -12.91
C PHE A 232 0.06 1.81 -14.28
N ALA A 233 1.27 1.97 -14.81
CA ALA A 233 1.46 2.57 -16.12
C ALA A 233 0.80 1.75 -17.25
N ALA A 234 0.91 0.42 -17.20
CA ALA A 234 0.32 -0.48 -18.20
C ALA A 234 -1.22 -0.44 -18.21
N LEU A 235 -1.83 -0.22 -17.04
CA LEU A 235 -3.28 -0.15 -16.87
C LEU A 235 -3.83 1.28 -16.95
N ASN A 236 -3.02 2.25 -17.41
CA ASN A 236 -3.36 3.67 -17.47
C ASN A 236 -3.78 4.29 -16.13
N GLU A 237 -3.29 3.72 -15.03
CA GLU A 237 -3.60 4.14 -13.67
C GLU A 237 -2.58 5.18 -13.20
N LYS A 238 -2.99 6.43 -13.07
CA LYS A 238 -2.06 7.52 -12.74
C LYS A 238 -1.78 7.56 -11.24
N VAL A 239 -0.49 7.59 -10.90
CA VAL A 239 -0.07 7.85 -9.51
C VAL A 239 -0.22 9.34 -9.20
N ILE A 240 -1.12 9.68 -8.28
CA ILE A 240 -1.32 11.05 -7.80
C ILE A 240 -0.23 11.43 -6.80
N PHE A 241 -0.02 10.61 -5.77
CA PHE A 241 1.05 10.82 -4.80
C PHE A 241 1.46 9.54 -4.09
N VAL A 242 2.67 9.56 -3.52
CA VAL A 242 3.21 8.51 -2.66
C VAL A 242 3.73 9.14 -1.37
N VAL A 243 3.28 8.62 -0.23
CA VAL A 243 3.79 8.98 1.10
C VAL A 243 4.69 7.86 1.60
N ARG A 244 5.92 8.21 1.95
CA ARG A 244 6.93 7.26 2.44
C ARG A 244 7.67 7.82 3.66
N LYS A 245 8.01 6.93 4.60
CA LYS A 245 8.86 7.21 5.76
C LYS A 245 10.05 6.26 5.71
N ASN A 246 11.21 6.76 5.28
CA ASN A 246 12.36 5.93 4.93
C ASN A 246 11.98 4.89 3.85
N ASN A 247 12.19 3.61 4.13
CA ASN A 247 11.79 2.51 3.26
C ASN A 247 10.32 2.07 3.45
N ASN A 248 9.58 2.67 4.40
CA ASN A 248 8.19 2.31 4.65
C ASN A 248 7.25 3.11 3.73
N TYR A 249 6.47 2.42 2.89
CA TYR A 249 5.39 3.03 2.12
C TYR A 249 4.15 3.19 3.01
N VAL A 250 3.78 4.42 3.32
CA VAL A 250 2.64 4.73 4.19
C VAL A 250 1.34 4.80 3.40
N CYS A 251 1.39 5.37 2.20
CA CYS A 251 0.24 5.49 1.31
C CYS A 251 0.70 5.59 -0.14
N ILE A 252 0.04 4.88 -1.04
CA ILE A 252 0.16 5.08 -2.49
C ILE A 252 -1.24 5.44 -2.99
N LYS A 253 -1.39 6.63 -3.59
CA LYS A 253 -2.67 7.10 -4.11
C LYS A 253 -2.68 7.09 -5.64
N THR A 254 -3.58 6.24 -6.12
CA THR A 254 -4.16 6.06 -7.46
C THR A 254 -4.94 7.23 -8.03
N ASP A 255 -5.43 7.17 -9.27
CA ASP A 255 -6.70 7.81 -9.62
C ASP A 255 -7.82 7.07 -8.88
N ASN A 256 -7.85 5.75 -9.04
CA ASN A 256 -8.89 4.84 -8.57
C ASN A 256 -8.53 4.10 -7.28
N LEU A 257 -7.26 3.80 -7.01
CA LEU A 257 -6.87 3.03 -5.82
C LEU A 257 -6.30 3.93 -4.72
N LYS A 258 -6.38 3.47 -3.47
CA LYS A 258 -5.65 4.06 -2.33
C LYS A 258 -5.12 2.94 -1.46
N ILE A 259 -3.83 2.65 -1.64
CA ILE A 259 -3.14 1.56 -0.96
C ILE A 259 -2.58 2.07 0.36
N LEU A 260 -2.97 1.41 1.44
CA LEU A 260 -2.65 1.72 2.82
C LEU A 260 -2.08 0.49 3.52
N ASP A 261 -1.37 0.74 4.62
CA ASP A 261 -0.89 -0.30 5.52
C ASP A 261 -1.55 -0.12 6.89
N ILE A 262 -2.25 -1.16 7.36
CA ILE A 262 -3.02 -1.14 8.60
C ILE A 262 -2.14 -0.85 9.82
N VAL A 263 -0.86 -1.20 9.79
CA VAL A 263 0.05 -1.02 10.95
C VAL A 263 0.22 0.44 11.34
N ASN A 264 -0.08 1.39 10.44
CA ASN A 264 -0.07 2.82 10.76
C ASN A 264 -1.23 3.24 11.69
N TYR A 265 -2.25 2.39 11.82
CA TYR A 265 -3.44 2.59 12.64
C TYR A 265 -3.45 1.66 13.87
N LEU A 266 -2.37 0.90 14.09
CA LEU A 266 -2.20 -0.01 15.21
C LEU A 266 -1.11 0.48 16.16
N ALA A 267 -1.15 -0.02 17.40
CA ALA A 267 -0.06 0.19 18.34
C ALA A 267 1.24 -0.46 17.81
N PRO A 268 2.42 0.15 18.05
CA PRO A 268 3.69 -0.42 17.63
C PRO A 268 3.89 -1.86 18.14
N GLY A 269 4.33 -2.77 17.27
CA GLY A 269 4.62 -4.16 17.63
C GLY A 269 3.39 -5.09 17.68
N PHE A 270 2.23 -4.64 17.19
CA PHE A 270 1.09 -5.53 16.95
C PHE A 270 1.41 -6.51 15.81
N SER A 271 1.40 -7.80 16.11
CA SER A 271 1.48 -8.85 15.09
C SER A 271 0.10 -9.10 14.48
N TYR A 272 0.07 -9.74 13.31
CA TYR A 272 -1.16 -10.12 12.62
C TYR A 272 -2.10 -10.93 13.52
N ALA A 273 -1.57 -12.00 14.15
CA ALA A 273 -2.34 -12.81 15.10
C ALA A 273 -2.90 -12.01 16.30
N LYS A 274 -2.15 -11.04 16.82
CA LYS A 274 -2.63 -10.17 17.91
C LYS A 274 -3.74 -9.23 17.41
N TYR A 275 -3.61 -8.72 16.19
CA TYR A 275 -4.63 -7.88 15.55
C TYR A 275 -5.94 -8.65 15.37
N LEU A 276 -5.91 -9.84 14.76
CA LEU A 276 -7.10 -10.69 14.60
C LEU A 276 -7.75 -11.02 15.94
N LYS A 277 -6.95 -11.41 16.93
CA LYS A 277 -7.44 -11.72 18.28
C LYS A 277 -8.11 -10.52 18.96
N ALA A 278 -7.59 -9.31 18.77
CA ALA A 278 -8.16 -8.10 19.36
C ALA A 278 -9.56 -7.76 18.84
N PHE A 279 -9.89 -8.20 17.62
CA PHE A 279 -11.20 -8.03 17.01
C PHE A 279 -12.03 -9.32 16.98
N ASN A 280 -11.69 -10.31 17.82
CA ASN A 280 -12.40 -11.59 17.89
C ASN A 280 -12.57 -12.26 16.51
N CYS A 281 -11.56 -12.18 15.65
CA CYS A 281 -11.50 -12.93 14.40
C CYS A 281 -10.74 -14.23 14.63
N SER A 282 -11.19 -15.32 13.99
CA SER A 282 -10.49 -16.59 14.04
C SER A 282 -9.15 -16.49 13.31
N VAL A 283 -8.10 -16.98 13.95
CA VAL A 283 -6.83 -17.22 13.26
C VAL A 283 -6.90 -18.64 12.72
N MET A 284 -7.09 -18.78 11.42
CA MET A 284 -6.92 -20.10 10.79
C MET A 284 -5.42 -20.40 10.72
N LYS A 285 -5.00 -21.50 11.34
CA LYS A 285 -3.58 -21.88 11.40
C LYS A 285 -3.23 -22.71 10.17
N GLY A 286 -2.56 -22.09 9.20
CA GLY A 286 -1.90 -22.81 8.11
C GLY A 286 -0.45 -23.15 8.47
N TYR A 287 0.12 -24.13 7.78
CA TYR A 287 1.55 -24.44 7.84
C TYR A 287 2.10 -24.44 6.42
N PHE A 288 3.26 -23.82 6.22
CA PHE A 288 3.82 -23.63 4.89
C PHE A 288 5.32 -23.96 4.86
N PRO A 289 5.79 -24.72 3.84
CA PRO A 289 7.17 -25.14 3.73
C PRO A 289 8.02 -24.09 2.98
N TYR A 290 8.25 -22.95 3.62
CA TYR A 290 8.90 -21.77 3.01
C TYR A 290 10.27 -22.05 2.37
N GLU A 291 11.11 -22.85 3.02
CA GLU A 291 12.46 -23.15 2.51
C GLU A 291 12.45 -24.18 1.39
N TRP A 292 11.40 -25.00 1.32
CA TRP A 292 11.25 -25.96 0.24
C TRP A 292 10.73 -25.30 -1.02
N LEU A 293 9.87 -24.27 -0.96
CA LEU A 293 9.37 -23.58 -2.16
C LEU A 293 10.42 -22.61 -2.75
N ASP A 294 11.45 -23.16 -3.39
CA ASP A 294 12.58 -22.44 -3.97
C ASP A 294 12.53 -22.34 -5.52
N SER A 295 11.52 -22.93 -6.16
CA SER A 295 11.37 -22.95 -7.61
C SER A 295 9.90 -23.00 -8.04
N TYR A 296 9.62 -22.47 -9.23
CA TYR A 296 8.29 -22.56 -9.84
C TYR A 296 7.91 -23.99 -10.23
N ASP A 297 8.89 -24.88 -10.40
CA ASP A 297 8.62 -26.28 -10.76
C ASP A 297 7.84 -27.00 -9.66
N LYS A 298 8.16 -26.66 -8.40
CA LYS A 298 7.53 -27.23 -7.20
C LYS A 298 6.04 -26.93 -7.08
N LEU A 299 5.54 -25.88 -7.74
CA LEU A 299 4.11 -25.59 -7.80
C LEU A 299 3.30 -26.68 -8.54
N ALA A 300 3.95 -27.42 -9.45
CA ALA A 300 3.32 -28.49 -10.21
C ALA A 300 3.42 -29.87 -9.54
N GLU A 301 4.07 -29.97 -8.37
CA GLU A 301 4.19 -31.22 -7.63
C GLU A 301 2.82 -31.73 -7.22
N THR A 302 2.57 -33.02 -7.45
CA THR A 302 1.26 -33.64 -7.27
C THR A 302 1.05 -34.23 -5.87
N SER A 303 1.94 -33.91 -4.94
CA SER A 303 1.88 -34.38 -3.56
C SER A 303 2.38 -33.30 -2.60
N LEU A 304 1.93 -33.39 -1.34
CA LEU A 304 2.50 -32.58 -0.27
C LEU A 304 3.99 -32.91 -0.10
N PRO A 305 4.84 -31.90 0.13
CA PRO A 305 6.24 -32.14 0.44
C PRO A 305 6.36 -32.90 1.77
N PRO A 306 7.45 -33.68 1.95
CA PRO A 306 7.65 -34.46 3.16
C PRO A 306 7.68 -33.56 4.39
N LYS A 307 7.28 -34.07 5.56
CA LYS A 307 7.28 -33.32 6.84
C LYS A 307 8.60 -32.59 7.12
N SER A 308 9.74 -33.17 6.75
CA SER A 308 11.07 -32.56 6.90
C SER A 308 11.24 -31.24 6.14
N ALA A 309 10.49 -31.03 5.06
CA ALA A 309 10.50 -29.83 4.25
C ALA A 309 9.84 -28.61 4.92
N PHE A 310 9.08 -28.84 5.99
CA PHE A 310 8.45 -27.77 6.80
C PHE A 310 9.37 -27.25 7.91
N TYR A 311 10.63 -27.67 7.94
CA TYR A 311 11.61 -27.11 8.86
C TYR A 311 11.93 -25.66 8.51
N SER A 312 11.98 -24.79 9.52
CA SER A 312 12.34 -23.38 9.38
C SER A 312 13.64 -23.09 10.15
N THR A 313 14.67 -22.63 9.44
CA THR A 313 15.94 -22.15 9.98
C THR A 313 15.77 -20.93 10.87
N LEU A 314 14.78 -20.08 10.59
CA LEU A 314 14.47 -18.87 11.37
C LEU A 314 13.97 -19.23 12.78
N THR A 315 13.06 -20.20 12.88
CA THR A 315 12.50 -20.64 14.16
C THR A 315 13.28 -21.79 14.78
N LYS A 316 14.15 -22.44 13.99
CA LYS A 316 14.87 -23.68 14.31
C LYS A 316 13.94 -24.81 14.74
N THR A 317 12.74 -24.82 14.15
CA THR A 317 11.70 -25.81 14.44
C THR A 317 11.03 -26.26 13.15
N GLY A 318 10.64 -27.53 13.11
CA GLY A 318 9.69 -28.04 12.12
C GLY A 318 8.29 -28.13 12.71
N ILE A 319 7.36 -28.64 11.91
CA ILE A 319 5.99 -28.92 12.35
C ILE A 319 5.91 -30.26 13.09
N SER A 320 4.93 -30.39 13.98
CA SER A 320 4.62 -31.66 14.68
C SER A 320 3.91 -32.67 13.77
N ASP A 321 3.74 -33.91 14.23
CA ASP A 321 3.04 -34.94 13.47
C ASP A 321 1.56 -34.61 13.30
N GLU A 322 0.93 -34.04 14.33
CA GLU A 322 -0.46 -33.59 14.33
C GLU A 322 -0.67 -32.48 13.29
N GLU A 323 0.27 -31.53 13.21
CA GLU A 323 0.22 -30.40 12.27
C GLU A 323 0.45 -30.85 10.82
N TYR A 324 1.35 -31.82 10.60
CA TYR A 324 1.54 -32.40 9.27
C TYR A 324 0.34 -33.27 8.84
N ASN A 325 -0.25 -34.02 9.78
CA ASN A 325 -1.48 -34.76 9.51
C ASN A 325 -2.62 -33.81 9.14
N TYR A 326 -2.75 -32.68 9.82
CA TYR A 326 -3.71 -31.64 9.45
C TYR A 326 -3.49 -31.13 8.01
N CYS A 327 -2.26 -30.90 7.56
CA CYS A 327 -1.99 -30.53 6.16
C CYS A 327 -2.46 -31.60 5.17
N LYS A 328 -2.23 -32.89 5.48
CA LYS A 328 -2.73 -34.00 4.64
C LYS A 328 -4.25 -34.06 4.61
N ASP A 329 -4.91 -33.91 5.75
CA ASP A 329 -6.36 -33.89 5.84
C ASP A 329 -6.96 -32.74 5.01
N VAL A 330 -6.34 -31.55 5.08
CA VAL A 330 -6.71 -30.39 4.26
C VAL A 330 -6.51 -30.67 2.78
N TRP A 331 -5.38 -31.26 2.39
CA TRP A 331 -5.08 -31.61 1.01
C TRP A 331 -6.14 -32.55 0.43
N GLU A 332 -6.46 -33.63 1.15
CA GLU A 332 -7.46 -34.61 0.74
C GLU A 332 -8.87 -34.02 0.74
N LYS A 333 -9.27 -33.32 1.81
CA LYS A 333 -10.62 -32.76 1.96
C LYS A 333 -10.95 -31.72 0.89
N ASN A 334 -9.98 -30.92 0.46
CA ASN A 334 -10.17 -29.92 -0.59
C ASN A 334 -9.93 -30.49 -1.99
N GLY A 335 -9.59 -31.77 -2.14
CA GLY A 335 -9.34 -32.39 -3.44
C GLY A 335 -8.14 -31.79 -4.18
N MET A 336 -7.13 -31.34 -3.44
CA MET A 336 -5.94 -30.70 -4.02
C MET A 336 -5.17 -31.69 -4.88
N SER A 337 -4.82 -31.28 -6.10
CA SER A 337 -4.11 -32.12 -7.07
C SER A 337 -2.66 -31.71 -7.24
N THR A 338 -2.34 -30.45 -6.94
CA THR A 338 -1.01 -29.87 -7.07
C THR A 338 -0.65 -28.98 -5.89
N PHE A 339 0.63 -28.73 -5.67
CA PHE A 339 1.08 -27.81 -4.61
C PHE A 339 0.60 -26.36 -4.85
N SER A 340 0.28 -25.99 -6.09
CA SER A 340 -0.41 -24.75 -6.43
C SER A 340 -1.74 -24.61 -5.68
N ASP A 341 -2.52 -25.68 -5.60
CA ASP A 341 -3.82 -25.69 -4.90
C ASP A 341 -3.63 -25.46 -3.40
N PHE A 342 -2.58 -26.08 -2.82
CA PHE A 342 -2.21 -25.89 -1.42
C PHE A 342 -1.73 -24.46 -1.12
N LEU A 343 -0.92 -23.87 -2.00
CA LEU A 343 -0.49 -22.47 -1.89
C LEU A 343 -1.67 -21.50 -1.99
N ILE A 344 -2.58 -21.72 -2.94
CA ILE A 344 -3.82 -20.92 -3.07
C ILE A 344 -4.62 -20.98 -1.78
N TRP A 345 -4.88 -22.20 -1.26
CA TRP A 345 -5.60 -22.37 -0.01
C TRP A 345 -4.91 -21.66 1.15
N TYR A 346 -3.60 -21.85 1.31
CA TYR A 346 -2.82 -21.28 2.40
C TYR A 346 -2.88 -19.75 2.40
N ASN A 347 -2.58 -19.11 1.26
CA ASN A 347 -2.52 -17.66 1.15
C ASN A 347 -3.91 -17.01 1.28
N ASN A 348 -4.99 -17.72 0.88
CA ASN A 348 -6.35 -17.27 1.13
C ASN A 348 -6.72 -17.20 2.62
N LEU A 349 -6.08 -18.00 3.51
CA LEU A 349 -6.35 -18.00 4.95
C LEU A 349 -6.05 -16.64 5.60
N ASP A 350 -5.17 -15.84 5.02
CA ASP A 350 -4.72 -14.57 5.61
C ASP A 350 -5.51 -13.35 5.11
N THR A 351 -6.28 -13.44 4.03
CA THR A 351 -7.01 -12.27 3.50
C THR A 351 -8.42 -12.14 4.07
N GLN A 352 -9.16 -13.24 4.19
CA GLN A 352 -10.55 -13.19 4.66
C GLN A 352 -10.68 -12.79 6.15
N PRO A 353 -9.93 -13.37 7.10
CA PRO A 353 -9.97 -12.92 8.50
C PRO A 353 -9.45 -11.49 8.66
N PHE A 354 -8.53 -11.07 7.80
CA PHE A 354 -8.01 -9.71 7.81
C PHE A 354 -9.10 -8.70 7.44
N LEU A 355 -9.85 -8.97 6.37
CA LEU A 355 -11.00 -8.16 5.96
C LEU A 355 -12.03 -8.06 7.09
N GLU A 356 -12.40 -9.18 7.71
CA GLU A 356 -13.34 -9.22 8.83
C GLU A 356 -12.85 -8.37 10.02
N ALA A 357 -11.55 -8.45 10.35
CA ALA A 357 -10.97 -7.65 11.42
C ALA A 357 -11.03 -6.15 11.13
N ILE A 358 -10.76 -5.74 9.89
CA ILE A 358 -10.91 -4.33 9.47
C ILE A 358 -12.38 -3.90 9.59
N ASP A 359 -13.33 -4.73 9.18
CA ASP A 359 -14.76 -4.40 9.27
C ASP A 359 -15.20 -4.18 10.72
N LYS A 360 -14.76 -5.04 11.64
CA LYS A 360 -15.00 -4.86 13.08
C LYS A 360 -14.30 -3.63 13.64
N GLN A 361 -13.06 -3.35 13.21
CA GLN A 361 -12.35 -2.13 13.59
C GLN A 361 -13.11 -0.88 13.14
N MET A 362 -13.56 -0.83 11.89
CA MET A 362 -14.30 0.31 11.35
C MET A 362 -15.63 0.50 12.07
N LYS A 363 -16.37 -0.57 12.33
CA LYS A 363 -17.61 -0.51 13.11
C LYS A 363 -17.37 0.05 14.51
N PHE A 364 -16.33 -0.41 15.21
CA PHE A 364 -15.98 0.09 16.54
C PHE A 364 -15.74 1.61 16.57
N TYR A 365 -15.07 2.17 15.55
CA TYR A 365 -14.84 3.61 15.45
C TYR A 365 -16.06 4.40 14.95
N THR A 366 -16.97 3.76 14.22
CA THR A 366 -18.20 4.39 13.71
C THR A 366 -19.27 4.49 14.80
N ASP A 367 -19.34 3.49 15.69
CA ASP A 367 -20.33 3.45 16.76
C ASP A 367 -20.00 4.42 17.91
N ARG A 368 -18.71 4.74 18.09
CA ARG A 368 -18.23 5.79 19.00
C ARG A 368 -18.54 7.19 18.48
#